data_AF-A0A0F3RN88-F1
#
_entry.id   AF-A0A0F3RN88-F1
#
_cell.length_a   1.000
_cell.length_b   1.000
_cell.length_c   1.000
_cell.angle_alpha   90.00
_cell.angle_beta   90.00
_cell.angle_gamma   90.00
#
_symmetry.space_group_name_H-M   'P 1'
#
loop_
_entity.id
_entity.type
_entity.pdbx_description
1 polymer ?
#
loop_
_entity_poly.entity_id
_entity_poly.type
_entity_poly.pdbx_seq_one_letter_code
_entity_poly.pdbx_strand_id
1 'polypeptide(L)'
;MIDIILPDGSVKQYKVGVTGQEIIQSLSISLFKKTIAIAVNNELMDLYIPIINTATVKAITIDSVQGIEILRHDTAHILAQAVKKLFPDTKVVIGPVIKDGFYYDFARDKPFTSKDLEIIEQEMQDIIAENDLIKREVLSRSKAIELFKQQKEFYKVKLIEEIPESEEISIYRQGNFVDLCRGPHSPSTGYCAKYFKLTKVSGAYWRGNSKNESLQRIYGTAWGKKSDLDSYLHRLSEAQKRDHRKLGRELELFHFQDEAQGMPFWHNKGWTIFKIIKDYISCQIQRAGYIEVNTPMVLNQKLWEKSGHWEKFRENMFTLDTNAAEQDHNLIKDSIETKCALALKPMNCPGHIQIFNYTIKSYRDLPLRMAEFGSCHRYEPSGALYGLMRVRSFVQDDAHIFCTEDQITDETIKFCHLLKQVYQDFGFPEVKIKFSDRPEKRAGTDKIWDKAEQALIHAIQTLGEEYTINRGEGLSMALSLSLY
;
A
#
# COMPACT_ATOMS: atom_id res chain seq x y z
N MET A 1 -37.43 12.76 -24.92
CA MET A 1 -37.50 11.63 -23.98
C MET A 1 -36.16 10.91 -24.03
N ILE A 2 -35.75 10.26 -22.95
CA ILE A 2 -34.57 9.39 -22.91
C ILE A 2 -35.00 7.99 -22.46
N ASP A 3 -34.28 6.99 -22.91
CA ASP A 3 -34.52 5.60 -22.51
C ASP A 3 -33.68 5.26 -21.26
N ILE A 4 -34.34 4.76 -20.23
CA ILE A 4 -33.70 4.27 -19.01
C ILE A 4 -33.82 2.74 -18.98
N ILE A 5 -32.68 2.06 -19.01
CA ILE A 5 -32.58 0.61 -19.00
C ILE A 5 -32.39 0.16 -17.55
N LEU A 6 -33.28 -0.69 -17.06
CA LEU A 6 -33.25 -1.20 -15.70
C LEU A 6 -32.50 -2.55 -15.62
N PRO A 7 -32.10 -3.01 -14.41
CA PRO A 7 -31.32 -4.24 -14.25
C PRO A 7 -32.02 -5.51 -14.74
N ASP A 8 -33.35 -5.49 -14.85
CA ASP A 8 -34.16 -6.59 -15.40
C ASP A 8 -34.24 -6.58 -16.94
N GLY A 9 -33.55 -5.64 -17.59
CA GLY A 9 -33.56 -5.43 -19.04
C GLY A 9 -34.76 -4.64 -19.55
N SER A 10 -35.69 -4.24 -18.68
CA SER A 10 -36.82 -3.41 -19.08
C SER A 10 -36.38 -1.98 -19.41
N VAL A 11 -37.04 -1.38 -20.40
CA VAL A 11 -36.76 -0.02 -20.86
C VAL A 11 -37.96 0.87 -20.54
N LYS A 12 -37.71 2.00 -19.89
CA LYS A 12 -38.73 3.01 -19.56
C LYS A 12 -38.32 4.38 -20.08
N GLN A 13 -39.30 5.12 -20.58
CA GLN A 13 -39.07 6.46 -21.13
C GLN A 13 -39.34 7.54 -20.10
N TYR A 14 -38.38 8.46 -19.96
CA TYR A 14 -38.48 9.62 -19.09
C TYR A 14 -38.17 10.92 -19.85
N LYS A 15 -38.52 12.06 -19.26
CA LYS A 15 -38.11 13.36 -19.79
C LYS A 15 -36.60 13.54 -19.63
N VAL A 16 -35.98 14.27 -20.57
CA VAL A 16 -34.55 14.64 -20.45
C VAL A 16 -34.37 15.44 -19.16
N GLY A 17 -33.35 15.11 -18.38
CA GLY A 17 -33.09 15.74 -17.09
C GLY A 17 -33.80 15.09 -15.91
N VAL A 18 -34.43 13.92 -16.08
CA VAL A 18 -34.96 13.13 -14.96
C VAL A 18 -33.84 12.76 -13.99
N THR A 19 -34.13 12.78 -12.71
CA THR A 19 -33.18 12.44 -11.64
C THR A 19 -33.28 10.96 -11.23
N GLY A 20 -32.24 10.45 -10.59
CA GLY A 20 -32.26 9.13 -9.96
C GLY A 20 -33.40 8.99 -8.95
N GLN A 21 -33.66 10.04 -8.17
CA GLN A 21 -34.81 10.09 -7.27
C GLN A 21 -36.13 9.81 -8.00
N GLU A 22 -36.43 10.58 -9.06
CA GLU A 22 -37.70 10.47 -9.77
C GLU A 22 -37.87 9.09 -10.42
N ILE A 23 -36.79 8.55 -10.99
CA ILE A 23 -36.78 7.20 -11.57
C ILE A 23 -37.11 6.19 -10.47
N ILE A 24 -36.32 6.10 -9.41
CA ILE A 24 -36.50 5.06 -8.38
C ILE A 24 -37.83 5.20 -7.66
N GLN A 25 -38.27 6.43 -7.37
CA GLN A 25 -39.56 6.69 -6.73
C GLN A 25 -40.74 6.24 -7.61
N SER A 26 -40.64 6.39 -8.94
CA SER A 26 -41.65 5.88 -9.89
C SER A 26 -41.68 4.35 -10.00
N LEU A 27 -40.56 3.68 -9.68
CA LEU A 27 -40.47 2.22 -9.70
C LEU A 27 -41.02 1.60 -8.42
N SER A 28 -40.59 2.10 -7.27
CA SER A 28 -41.00 1.57 -5.98
C SER A 28 -40.66 2.54 -4.85
N ILE A 29 -41.69 2.95 -4.10
CA ILE A 29 -41.54 3.78 -2.89
C ILE A 29 -40.71 3.06 -1.83
N SER A 30 -40.86 1.73 -1.69
CA SER A 30 -40.08 0.95 -0.72
C SER A 30 -38.61 0.85 -1.10
N LEU A 31 -38.30 0.78 -2.40
CA LEU A 31 -36.92 0.81 -2.88
C LEU A 31 -36.31 2.18 -2.66
N PHE A 32 -37.02 3.25 -3.05
CA PHE A 32 -36.56 4.63 -2.91
C PHE A 32 -36.13 4.96 -1.46
N LYS A 33 -36.91 4.54 -0.46
CA LYS A 33 -36.57 4.74 0.96
C LYS A 33 -35.24 4.10 1.41
N LYS A 34 -34.72 3.14 0.65
CA LYS A 34 -33.45 2.45 0.93
C LYS A 34 -32.31 2.89 0.02
N THR A 35 -32.60 3.68 -1.01
CA THR A 35 -31.64 4.11 -2.01
C THR A 35 -30.92 5.36 -1.53
N ILE A 36 -29.59 5.33 -1.59
CA ILE A 36 -28.73 6.46 -1.21
C ILE A 36 -28.02 7.10 -2.42
N ALA A 37 -27.82 6.32 -3.48
CA ALA A 37 -27.23 6.77 -4.74
C ALA A 37 -27.76 5.92 -5.90
N ILE A 38 -27.34 6.22 -7.12
CA ILE A 38 -27.59 5.38 -8.29
C ILE A 38 -26.26 5.04 -8.98
N ALA A 39 -26.26 3.96 -9.76
CA ALA A 39 -25.24 3.72 -10.76
C ALA A 39 -25.83 3.99 -12.15
N VAL A 40 -25.18 4.87 -12.91
CA VAL A 40 -25.52 5.21 -14.29
C VAL A 40 -24.41 4.68 -15.18
N ASN A 41 -24.72 3.74 -16.08
CA ASN A 41 -23.70 3.09 -16.92
C ASN A 41 -22.52 2.52 -16.13
N ASN A 42 -22.82 1.94 -14.96
CA ASN A 42 -21.87 1.40 -13.97
C ASN A 42 -21.03 2.44 -13.20
N GLU A 43 -21.25 3.75 -13.40
CA GLU A 43 -20.61 4.80 -12.62
C GLU A 43 -21.53 5.30 -11.49
N LEU A 44 -20.99 5.46 -10.28
CA LEU A 44 -21.76 5.93 -9.12
C LEU A 44 -22.07 7.43 -9.23
N MET A 45 -23.31 7.79 -8.95
CA MET A 45 -23.84 9.15 -9.15
C MET A 45 -24.89 9.49 -8.09
N ASP A 46 -24.93 10.74 -7.65
CA ASP A 46 -25.91 11.22 -6.67
C ASP A 46 -27.34 11.14 -7.21
N LEU A 47 -28.30 10.93 -6.30
CA LEU A 47 -29.71 10.77 -6.65
C LEU A 47 -30.33 11.96 -7.38
N TYR A 48 -29.80 13.16 -7.13
CA TYR A 48 -30.38 14.42 -7.60
C TYR A 48 -29.73 14.95 -8.87
N ILE A 49 -28.70 14.30 -9.41
CA ILE A 49 -28.06 14.77 -10.64
C ILE A 49 -28.96 14.39 -11.84
N PRO A 50 -29.27 15.34 -12.73
CA PRO A 50 -30.08 15.09 -13.92
C PRO A 50 -29.40 14.13 -14.91
N ILE A 51 -30.15 13.19 -15.45
CA ILE A 51 -29.70 12.28 -16.51
C ILE A 51 -30.11 12.87 -17.86
N ILE A 52 -29.12 13.14 -18.72
CA ILE A 52 -29.32 13.81 -20.01
C ILE A 52 -29.37 12.86 -21.20
N ASN A 53 -28.78 11.67 -21.09
CA ASN A 53 -28.65 10.68 -22.16
C ASN A 53 -29.33 9.37 -21.78
N THR A 54 -29.64 8.54 -22.77
CA THR A 54 -30.04 7.15 -22.55
C THR A 54 -28.98 6.43 -21.71
N ALA A 55 -29.42 5.73 -20.66
CA ALA A 55 -28.49 5.11 -19.72
C ALA A 55 -29.09 3.88 -19.03
N THR A 56 -28.20 3.01 -18.55
CA THR A 56 -28.55 1.95 -17.59
C THR A 56 -28.56 2.55 -16.19
N VAL A 57 -29.62 2.33 -15.42
CA VAL A 57 -29.77 2.88 -14.06
C VAL A 57 -30.04 1.77 -13.06
N LYS A 58 -29.23 1.73 -11.99
CA LYS A 58 -29.38 0.79 -10.88
C LYS A 58 -29.43 1.55 -9.55
N ALA A 59 -30.38 1.19 -8.68
CA ALA A 59 -30.43 1.70 -7.32
C ALA A 59 -29.26 1.17 -6.47
N ILE A 60 -28.61 2.04 -5.73
CA ILE A 60 -27.58 1.69 -4.74
C ILE A 60 -28.19 1.88 -3.36
N THR A 61 -28.31 0.78 -2.62
CA THR A 61 -28.82 0.79 -1.25
C THR A 61 -27.69 0.74 -0.24
N ILE A 62 -27.94 1.22 0.98
CA ILE A 62 -26.94 1.26 2.06
C ILE A 62 -26.28 -0.10 2.36
N ASP A 63 -27.03 -1.20 2.19
CA ASP A 63 -26.55 -2.57 2.45
C ASP A 63 -25.72 -3.18 1.30
N SER A 64 -25.60 -2.48 0.16
CA SER A 64 -24.80 -2.96 -0.97
C SER A 64 -23.32 -2.68 -0.76
N VAL A 65 -22.45 -3.40 -1.48
CA VAL A 65 -20.99 -3.18 -1.41
C VAL A 65 -20.63 -1.73 -1.73
N GLN A 66 -21.19 -1.18 -2.82
CA GLN A 66 -21.01 0.23 -3.17
C GLN A 66 -21.63 1.18 -2.13
N GLY A 67 -22.76 0.78 -1.54
CA GLY A 67 -23.42 1.58 -0.50
C GLY A 67 -22.58 1.73 0.76
N ILE A 68 -21.82 0.70 1.15
CA ILE A 68 -20.90 0.76 2.29
C ILE A 68 -19.74 1.72 2.02
N GLU A 69 -19.27 1.82 0.78
CA GLU A 69 -18.23 2.80 0.41
C GLU A 69 -18.76 4.23 0.53
N ILE A 70 -19.96 4.51 0.02
CA ILE A 70 -20.64 5.81 0.17
C ILE A 70 -20.86 6.12 1.65
N LEU A 71 -21.32 5.14 2.43
CA LEU A 71 -21.51 5.26 3.87
C LEU A 71 -20.22 5.69 4.60
N ARG A 72 -19.09 5.07 4.27
CA ARG A 72 -17.78 5.41 4.84
C ARG A 72 -17.32 6.79 4.42
N HIS A 73 -17.56 7.16 3.16
CA HIS A 73 -17.24 8.46 2.63
C HIS A 73 -18.04 9.58 3.31
N ASP A 74 -19.34 9.39 3.45
CA ASP A 74 -20.22 10.30 4.19
C ASP A 74 -19.76 10.42 5.65
N THR A 75 -19.42 9.30 6.29
CA THR A 75 -18.92 9.30 7.68
C THR A 75 -17.59 10.07 7.81
N ALA A 76 -16.73 10.05 6.79
CA ALA A 76 -15.51 10.86 6.75
C ALA A 76 -15.84 12.36 6.67
N HIS A 77 -16.85 12.77 5.90
CA HIS A 77 -17.32 14.16 5.87
C HIS A 77 -17.91 14.60 7.21
N ILE A 78 -18.68 13.73 7.89
CA ILE A 78 -19.17 13.98 9.24
C ILE A 78 -18.02 14.16 10.24
N LEU A 79 -16.96 13.34 10.12
CA LEU A 79 -15.74 13.52 10.92
C LEU A 79 -15.11 14.90 10.68
N ALA A 80 -14.98 15.33 9.42
CA ALA A 80 -14.44 16.65 9.11
C ALA A 80 -15.32 17.79 9.66
N GLN A 81 -16.64 17.69 9.54
CA GLN A 81 -17.58 18.64 10.12
C GLN A 81 -17.46 18.70 11.65
N ALA A 82 -17.44 17.56 12.33
CA ALA A 82 -17.30 17.47 13.78
C ALA A 82 -15.99 18.13 14.25
N VAL A 83 -14.87 17.83 13.58
CA VAL A 83 -13.58 18.44 13.87
C VAL A 83 -13.61 19.96 13.64
N LYS A 84 -14.23 20.45 12.57
CA LYS A 84 -14.37 21.90 12.33
C LYS A 84 -15.24 22.59 13.38
N LYS A 85 -16.30 21.94 13.87
CA LYS A 85 -17.19 22.47 14.90
C LYS A 85 -16.49 22.56 16.26
N LEU A 86 -15.76 21.51 16.65
CA LEU A 86 -15.03 21.44 17.92
C LEU A 86 -13.71 22.24 17.91
N PHE A 87 -13.04 22.30 16.77
CA PHE A 87 -11.71 22.90 16.61
C PHE A 87 -11.64 23.81 15.37
N PRO A 88 -12.26 25.01 15.41
CA PRO A 88 -12.49 25.86 14.24
C PRO A 88 -11.22 26.27 13.45
N ASP A 89 -10.07 26.36 14.12
CA ASP A 89 -8.81 26.74 13.50
C ASP A 89 -8.18 25.62 12.65
N THR A 90 -8.60 24.37 12.87
CA THR A 90 -8.13 23.19 12.13
C THR A 90 -8.44 23.32 10.65
N LYS A 91 -7.49 22.93 9.79
CA LYS A 91 -7.68 22.89 8.33
C LYS A 91 -7.94 21.47 7.87
N VAL A 92 -8.90 21.33 6.96
CA VAL A 92 -9.35 20.04 6.43
C VAL A 92 -8.62 19.79 5.13
N VAL A 93 -8.00 18.60 5.01
CA VAL A 93 -7.11 18.30 3.89
C VAL A 93 -7.74 17.29 2.92
N ILE A 94 -7.60 15.99 3.18
CA ILE A 94 -8.14 14.91 2.35
C ILE A 94 -8.72 13.80 3.22
N GLY A 95 -9.82 13.19 2.79
CA GLY A 95 -10.49 12.14 3.54
C GLY A 95 -11.02 10.98 2.70
N PRO A 96 -10.14 10.12 2.15
CA PRO A 96 -10.58 9.00 1.31
C PRO A 96 -11.11 7.83 2.14
N VAL A 97 -11.94 7.02 1.47
CA VAL A 97 -12.30 5.67 1.93
C VAL A 97 -11.09 4.75 1.73
N ILE A 98 -10.90 3.83 2.66
CA ILE A 98 -9.91 2.75 2.60
C ILE A 98 -10.61 1.40 2.80
N LYS A 99 -9.86 0.31 2.60
CA LYS A 99 -10.36 -1.02 2.95
C LYS A 99 -10.81 -1.02 4.42
N ASP A 100 -12.05 -1.44 4.65
CA ASP A 100 -12.70 -1.54 5.96
C ASP A 100 -12.86 -0.23 6.75
N GLY A 101 -12.69 0.94 6.13
CA GLY A 101 -12.86 2.21 6.85
C GLY A 101 -12.57 3.47 6.02
N PHE A 102 -12.10 4.50 6.69
CA PHE A 102 -11.72 5.79 6.11
C PHE A 102 -10.64 6.44 6.98
N TYR A 103 -10.03 7.48 6.46
CA TYR A 103 -9.27 8.42 7.29
C TYR A 103 -9.54 9.84 6.86
N TYR A 104 -9.20 10.81 7.69
CA TYR A 104 -9.17 12.22 7.31
C TYR A 104 -7.89 12.88 7.84
N ASP A 105 -7.20 13.62 6.96
CA ASP A 105 -6.02 14.41 7.27
C ASP A 105 -6.39 15.85 7.66
N PHE A 106 -5.77 16.33 8.74
CA PHE A 106 -5.99 17.66 9.31
C PHE A 106 -4.67 18.39 9.53
N ALA A 107 -4.65 19.69 9.27
CA ALA A 107 -3.54 20.55 9.68
C ALA A 107 -3.96 21.34 10.93
N ARG A 108 -3.20 21.16 12.02
CA ARG A 108 -3.45 21.78 13.32
C ARG A 108 -2.16 21.81 14.14
N ASP A 109 -1.97 22.88 14.89
CA ASP A 109 -0.79 23.07 15.76
C ASP A 109 -0.78 22.10 16.94
N LYS A 110 -1.93 21.92 17.61
CA LYS A 110 -2.07 21.01 18.75
C LYS A 110 -2.41 19.59 18.28
N PRO A 111 -1.62 18.57 18.64
CA PRO A 111 -1.94 17.17 18.35
C PRO A 111 -3.28 16.70 18.93
N PHE A 112 -4.05 15.95 18.14
CA PHE A 112 -5.17 15.17 18.63
C PHE A 112 -4.68 14.07 19.57
N THR A 113 -5.48 13.79 20.57
CA THR A 113 -5.28 12.75 21.57
C THR A 113 -6.38 11.70 21.48
N SER A 114 -6.17 10.54 22.11
CA SER A 114 -7.21 9.52 22.22
C SER A 114 -8.49 10.04 22.91
N LYS A 115 -8.37 11.02 23.81
CA LYS A 115 -9.53 11.67 24.47
C LYS A 115 -10.29 12.56 23.51
N ASP A 116 -9.60 13.24 22.60
CA ASP A 116 -10.26 14.05 21.57
C ASP A 116 -11.13 13.17 20.65
N LEU A 117 -10.69 11.94 20.37
CA LEU A 117 -11.48 11.00 19.55
C LEU A 117 -12.84 10.69 20.16
N GLU A 118 -12.95 10.54 21.49
CA GLU A 118 -14.23 10.26 22.16
C GLU A 118 -15.19 11.46 22.05
N ILE A 119 -14.67 12.68 22.18
CA ILE A 119 -15.46 13.92 22.04
C ILE A 119 -15.90 14.11 20.58
N ILE A 120 -15.00 13.85 19.63
CA ILE A 120 -15.31 13.92 18.19
C ILE A 120 -16.37 12.88 17.83
N GLU A 121 -16.27 11.64 18.32
CA GLU A 121 -17.28 10.61 18.09
C GLU A 121 -18.67 11.03 18.57
N GLN A 122 -18.78 11.67 19.73
CA GLN A 122 -20.04 12.17 20.24
C GLN A 122 -20.61 13.28 19.33
N GLU A 123 -19.78 14.25 18.94
CA GLU A 123 -20.20 15.32 18.02
C GLU A 123 -20.63 14.77 16.65
N MET A 124 -19.94 13.73 16.14
CA MET A 124 -20.36 13.04 14.92
C MET A 124 -21.76 12.43 15.06
N GLN A 125 -22.10 11.83 16.20
CA GLN A 125 -23.45 11.31 16.46
C GLN A 125 -24.48 12.43 16.50
N ASP A 126 -24.15 13.56 17.10
CA ASP A 126 -25.05 14.72 17.19
C ASP A 126 -25.35 15.28 15.80
N ILE A 127 -24.35 15.42 14.92
CA ILE A 127 -24.53 15.85 13.52
C ILE A 127 -25.39 14.86 12.70
N ILE A 128 -25.24 13.56 12.95
CA ILE A 128 -26.07 12.53 12.28
C ILE A 128 -27.53 12.64 12.75
N ALA A 129 -27.75 12.97 14.03
CA ALA A 129 -29.07 13.16 14.60
C ALA A 129 -29.77 14.44 14.09
N GLU A 130 -29.01 15.49 13.75
CA GLU A 130 -29.52 16.71 13.09
C GLU A 130 -30.15 16.40 11.71
N ASN A 131 -29.64 15.37 11.02
CA ASN A 131 -30.15 14.88 9.72
C ASN A 131 -30.23 15.98 8.63
N ASP A 132 -29.20 16.81 8.55
CA ASP A 132 -29.07 17.87 7.55
C ASP A 132 -29.04 17.30 6.12
N LEU A 133 -29.69 18.01 5.19
CA LEU A 133 -29.62 17.68 3.77
C LEU A 133 -28.21 17.91 3.22
N ILE A 134 -27.71 16.93 2.46
CA ILE A 134 -26.44 17.04 1.75
C ILE A 134 -26.73 17.54 0.34
N LYS A 135 -26.15 18.70 -0.02
CA LYS A 135 -26.39 19.35 -1.32
C LYS A 135 -25.10 19.45 -2.11
N ARG A 136 -25.12 18.91 -3.32
CA ARG A 136 -24.07 19.08 -4.32
C ARG A 136 -24.24 20.42 -5.02
N GLU A 137 -23.19 21.22 -5.07
CA GLU A 137 -23.13 22.47 -5.83
C GLU A 137 -21.96 22.40 -6.81
N VAL A 138 -22.20 22.76 -8.07
CA VAL A 138 -21.14 22.92 -9.08
C VAL A 138 -20.75 24.40 -9.11
N LEU A 139 -19.48 24.68 -8.90
CA LEU A 139 -18.94 26.03 -8.89
C LEU A 139 -17.90 26.21 -9.98
N SER A 140 -17.78 27.45 -10.48
CA SER A 140 -16.60 27.79 -11.26
C SER A 140 -15.36 27.71 -10.37
N ARG A 141 -14.23 27.33 -10.95
CA ARG A 141 -12.94 27.23 -10.27
C ARG A 141 -12.60 28.48 -9.46
N SER A 142 -12.81 29.66 -10.03
CA SER A 142 -12.61 30.95 -9.37
C SER A 142 -13.47 31.11 -8.10
N LYS A 143 -14.76 30.77 -8.17
CA LYS A 143 -15.69 30.85 -7.04
C LYS A 143 -15.35 29.85 -5.95
N ALA A 144 -14.97 28.62 -6.33
CA ALA A 144 -14.55 27.59 -5.37
C ALA A 144 -13.27 28.01 -4.63
N ILE A 145 -12.27 28.56 -5.35
CA ILE A 145 -11.04 29.09 -4.75
C ILE A 145 -11.36 30.24 -3.78
N GLU A 146 -12.20 31.19 -4.19
CA GLU A 146 -12.60 32.32 -3.36
C GLU A 146 -13.28 31.85 -2.06
N LEU A 147 -14.23 30.90 -2.17
CA LEU A 147 -14.94 30.31 -1.03
C LEU A 147 -13.97 29.71 0.00
N PHE A 148 -13.05 28.84 -0.45
CA PHE A 148 -12.10 28.20 0.47
C PHE A 148 -11.02 29.15 1.00
N LYS A 149 -10.65 30.20 0.25
CA LYS A 149 -9.79 31.28 0.76
C LYS A 149 -10.46 32.06 1.90
N GLN A 150 -11.74 32.40 1.76
CA GLN A 150 -12.51 33.08 2.81
C GLN A 150 -12.63 32.22 4.08
N GLN A 151 -12.76 30.90 3.92
CA GLN A 151 -12.76 29.94 5.04
C GLN A 151 -11.36 29.61 5.58
N LYS A 152 -10.30 30.19 4.99
CA LYS A 152 -8.89 29.91 5.32
C LYS A 152 -8.52 28.42 5.15
N GLU A 153 -9.14 27.71 4.21
CA GLU A 153 -8.88 26.30 3.89
C GLU A 153 -7.89 26.18 2.72
N PHE A 154 -6.63 26.56 2.97
CA PHE A 154 -5.60 26.67 1.94
C PHE A 154 -5.27 25.34 1.22
N TYR A 155 -5.41 24.20 1.89
CA TYR A 155 -5.20 22.89 1.26
C TYR A 155 -6.24 22.59 0.18
N LYS A 156 -7.51 22.99 0.40
CA LYS A 156 -8.56 22.83 -0.61
C LYS A 156 -8.31 23.71 -1.83
N VAL A 157 -7.75 24.91 -1.63
CA VAL A 157 -7.31 25.77 -2.74
C VAL A 157 -6.24 25.10 -3.57
N LYS A 158 -5.18 24.57 -2.95
CA LYS A 158 -4.11 23.80 -3.65
C LYS A 158 -4.69 22.63 -4.44
N LEU A 159 -5.62 21.87 -3.84
CA LEU A 159 -6.29 20.75 -4.52
C LEU A 159 -7.06 21.21 -5.75
N ILE A 160 -7.79 22.32 -5.67
CA ILE A 160 -8.52 22.88 -6.81
C ILE A 160 -7.55 23.28 -7.91
N GLU A 161 -6.44 23.94 -7.59
CA GLU A 161 -5.43 24.36 -8.57
C GLU A 161 -4.79 23.19 -9.33
N GLU A 162 -4.70 22.02 -8.71
CA GLU A 162 -4.13 20.81 -9.31
C GLU A 162 -5.13 20.00 -10.17
N ILE A 163 -6.44 20.24 -10.03
CA ILE A 163 -7.46 19.56 -10.84
C ILE A 163 -7.35 20.05 -12.30
N PRO A 164 -7.33 19.18 -13.34
CA PRO A 164 -7.30 19.61 -14.73
C PRO A 164 -8.43 20.58 -15.10
N GLU A 165 -8.18 21.55 -15.99
CA GLU A 165 -9.19 22.56 -16.37
C GLU A 165 -10.45 21.96 -17.01
N SER A 166 -10.32 20.79 -17.64
CA SER A 166 -11.43 20.05 -18.24
C SER A 166 -12.39 19.42 -17.23
N GLU A 167 -12.01 19.33 -15.96
CA GLU A 167 -12.82 18.69 -14.92
C GLU A 167 -13.68 19.70 -14.15
N GLU A 168 -14.91 19.27 -13.87
CA GLU A 168 -15.87 20.04 -13.08
C GLU A 168 -15.45 20.11 -11.59
N ILE A 169 -15.66 21.28 -10.96
CA ILE A 169 -15.44 21.47 -9.52
C ILE A 169 -16.79 21.39 -8.80
N SER A 170 -16.99 20.30 -8.06
CA SER A 170 -18.13 20.13 -7.19
C SER A 170 -17.75 20.28 -5.72
N ILE A 171 -18.67 20.85 -4.94
CA ILE A 171 -18.61 20.92 -3.49
C ILE A 171 -19.87 20.30 -2.90
N TYR A 172 -19.77 19.83 -1.66
CA TYR A 172 -20.90 19.31 -0.91
C TYR A 172 -21.12 20.15 0.34
N ARG A 173 -22.36 20.58 0.55
CA ARG A 173 -22.79 21.36 1.71
C ARG A 173 -23.71 20.51 2.60
N GLN A 174 -23.40 20.46 3.89
CA GLN A 174 -24.22 19.83 4.92
C GLN A 174 -24.28 20.75 6.14
N GLY A 175 -25.46 21.31 6.40
CA GLY A 175 -25.62 22.42 7.34
C GLY A 175 -24.69 23.60 6.98
N ASN A 176 -23.85 24.00 7.92
CA ASN A 176 -22.86 25.07 7.74
C ASN A 176 -21.50 24.59 7.20
N PHE A 177 -21.30 23.29 7.05
CA PHE A 177 -20.05 22.72 6.57
C PHE A 177 -20.07 22.58 5.04
N VAL A 178 -18.92 22.86 4.43
CA VAL A 178 -18.70 22.73 2.98
C VAL A 178 -17.39 22.00 2.76
N ASP A 179 -17.41 21.02 1.86
CA ASP A 179 -16.21 20.29 1.45
C ASP A 179 -16.08 20.17 -0.06
N LEU A 180 -14.84 20.10 -0.54
CA LEU A 180 -14.51 19.81 -1.92
C LEU A 180 -14.51 18.29 -2.11
N CYS A 181 -15.46 17.79 -2.89
CA CYS A 181 -15.54 16.37 -3.20
C CYS A 181 -16.25 16.12 -4.53
N ARG A 182 -15.96 14.99 -5.18
CA ARG A 182 -16.70 14.53 -6.38
C ARG A 182 -18.00 13.82 -6.00
N GLY A 183 -18.01 13.12 -4.87
CA GLY A 183 -19.12 12.27 -4.43
C GLY A 183 -19.09 10.87 -5.05
N PRO A 184 -20.24 10.17 -5.06
CA PRO A 184 -21.53 10.63 -4.53
C PRO A 184 -21.58 10.63 -3.00
N HIS A 185 -22.62 11.27 -2.48
CA HIS A 185 -22.99 11.27 -1.07
C HIS A 185 -24.45 10.83 -0.88
N SER A 186 -24.79 10.35 0.32
CA SER A 186 -26.19 10.08 0.67
C SER A 186 -27.03 11.37 0.72
N PRO A 187 -28.38 11.29 0.66
CA PRO A 187 -29.24 12.47 0.65
C PRO A 187 -29.17 13.40 1.88
N SER A 188 -28.82 12.85 3.05
CA SER A 188 -28.74 13.59 4.29
C SER A 188 -27.78 12.92 5.27
N THR A 189 -27.33 13.67 6.28
CA THR A 189 -26.40 13.18 7.31
C THR A 189 -26.99 12.03 8.14
N GLY A 190 -28.32 11.88 8.18
CA GLY A 190 -28.97 10.77 8.88
C GLY A 190 -28.86 9.41 8.19
N TYR A 191 -28.41 9.37 6.92
CA TYR A 191 -28.06 8.13 6.22
C TYR A 191 -26.63 7.64 6.52
N CYS A 192 -25.80 8.48 7.15
CA CYS A 192 -24.45 8.10 7.58
C CYS A 192 -24.47 6.92 8.56
N ALA A 193 -23.30 6.31 8.77
CA ALA A 193 -23.22 5.14 9.63
C ALA A 193 -23.68 5.50 11.05
N LYS A 194 -24.63 4.74 11.59
CA LYS A 194 -24.91 4.73 13.03
C LYS A 194 -23.84 3.96 13.80
N TYR A 195 -23.20 3.00 13.12
CA TYR A 195 -22.21 2.10 13.68
C TYR A 195 -20.84 2.45 13.11
N PHE A 196 -20.15 3.38 13.78
CA PHE A 196 -18.78 3.76 13.46
C PHE A 196 -17.90 3.79 14.71
N LYS A 197 -16.59 3.77 14.49
CA LYS A 197 -15.57 3.93 15.54
C LYS A 197 -14.34 4.63 14.98
N LEU A 198 -13.88 5.67 15.65
CA LEU A 198 -12.55 6.26 15.45
C LEU A 198 -11.52 5.38 16.17
N THR A 199 -10.47 5.00 15.45
CA THR A 199 -9.56 3.92 15.88
C THR A 199 -8.22 4.44 16.38
N LYS A 200 -7.59 5.36 15.64
CA LYS A 200 -6.28 5.91 16.01
C LYS A 200 -6.02 7.25 15.33
N VAL A 201 -5.12 8.02 15.93
CA VAL A 201 -4.46 9.18 15.32
C VAL A 201 -3.06 8.78 14.87
N SER A 202 -2.62 9.21 13.70
CA SER A 202 -1.22 9.10 13.26
C SER A 202 -0.72 10.40 12.64
N GLY A 203 0.60 10.56 12.56
CA GLY A 203 1.20 11.58 11.69
C GLY A 203 1.05 11.22 10.22
N ALA A 204 0.94 12.23 9.38
CA ALA A 204 1.05 12.14 7.92
C ALA A 204 1.81 13.37 7.41
N TYR A 205 2.16 13.37 6.12
CA TYR A 205 2.76 14.52 5.48
C TYR A 205 1.97 14.84 4.21
N TRP A 206 1.88 16.13 3.87
CA TRP A 206 1.24 16.54 2.63
C TRP A 206 1.91 15.84 1.42
N ARG A 207 1.09 15.19 0.58
CA ARG A 207 1.54 14.35 -0.56
C ARG A 207 2.52 13.23 -0.19
N GLY A 208 2.57 12.81 1.08
CA GLY A 208 3.48 11.78 1.56
C GLY A 208 4.96 12.18 1.59
N ASN A 209 5.28 13.47 1.39
CA ASN A 209 6.65 13.97 1.36
C ASN A 209 7.04 14.57 2.71
N SER A 210 8.03 13.98 3.39
CA SER A 210 8.48 14.40 4.72
C SER A 210 9.07 15.82 4.77
N LYS A 211 9.37 16.44 3.63
CA LYS A 211 9.77 17.86 3.55
C LYS A 211 8.59 18.84 3.62
N ASN A 212 7.37 18.34 3.44
CA ASN A 212 6.16 19.16 3.49
C ASN A 212 5.61 19.27 4.92
N GLU A 213 4.57 20.09 5.06
CA GLU A 213 3.82 20.31 6.29
C GLU A 213 3.35 18.98 6.91
N SER A 214 3.57 18.82 8.22
CA SER A 214 3.09 17.67 8.98
C SER A 214 1.58 17.79 9.21
N LEU A 215 0.88 16.71 8.92
CA LEU A 215 -0.56 16.56 9.10
C LEU A 215 -0.85 15.53 10.19
N GLN A 216 -2.08 15.58 10.69
CA GLN A 216 -2.60 14.61 11.64
C GLN A 216 -3.74 13.85 10.99
N ARG A 217 -3.60 12.53 10.93
CA ARG A 217 -4.56 11.63 10.33
C ARG A 217 -5.40 10.96 11.39
N ILE A 218 -6.71 11.11 11.31
CA ILE A 218 -7.66 10.35 12.15
C ILE A 218 -8.22 9.20 11.31
N TYR A 219 -8.07 7.96 11.80
CA TYR A 219 -8.64 6.77 11.17
C TYR A 219 -9.99 6.42 11.79
N GLY A 220 -10.95 6.03 10.95
CA GLY A 220 -12.25 5.55 11.37
C GLY A 220 -12.71 4.33 10.58
N THR A 221 -13.70 3.64 11.11
CA THR A 221 -14.42 2.57 10.42
C THR A 221 -15.92 2.79 10.56
N ALA A 222 -16.70 2.39 9.55
CA ALA A 222 -18.14 2.57 9.48
C ALA A 222 -18.79 1.35 8.81
N TRP A 223 -19.93 0.93 9.35
CA TRP A 223 -20.66 -0.28 8.96
C TRP A 223 -22.17 -0.06 8.95
N GLY A 224 -22.88 -0.76 8.06
CA GLY A 224 -24.35 -0.72 8.00
C GLY A 224 -25.02 -1.43 9.19
N LYS A 225 -24.34 -2.39 9.82
CA LYS A 225 -24.87 -3.19 10.93
C LYS A 225 -23.93 -3.18 12.14
N LYS A 226 -24.52 -3.21 13.34
CA LYS A 226 -23.78 -3.29 14.60
C LYS A 226 -22.91 -4.56 14.69
N SER A 227 -23.45 -5.70 14.27
CA SER A 227 -22.73 -6.99 14.27
C SER A 227 -21.43 -6.95 13.46
N ASP A 228 -21.40 -6.19 12.37
CA ASP A 228 -20.26 -6.12 11.47
C ASP A 228 -19.16 -5.25 12.07
N LEU A 229 -19.53 -4.14 12.72
CA LEU A 229 -18.63 -3.31 13.51
C LEU A 229 -18.03 -4.11 14.68
N ASP A 230 -18.86 -4.79 15.47
CA ASP A 230 -18.41 -5.57 16.62
C ASP A 230 -17.45 -6.68 16.17
N SER A 231 -17.78 -7.38 15.07
CA SER A 231 -16.91 -8.39 14.47
C SER A 231 -15.58 -7.81 13.99
N TYR A 232 -15.59 -6.62 13.38
CA TYR A 232 -14.38 -5.94 12.93
C TYR A 232 -13.49 -5.53 14.12
N LEU A 233 -14.06 -4.93 15.16
CA LEU A 233 -13.34 -4.53 16.37
C LEU A 233 -12.76 -5.75 17.10
N HIS A 234 -13.49 -6.86 17.15
CA HIS A 234 -12.98 -8.12 17.69
C HIS A 234 -11.77 -8.62 16.90
N ARG A 235 -11.83 -8.65 15.55
CA ARG A 235 -10.68 -9.02 14.70
C ARG A 235 -9.47 -8.11 14.94
N LEU A 236 -9.68 -6.81 15.09
CA LEU A 236 -8.62 -5.85 15.35
C LEU A 236 -7.95 -6.12 16.71
N SER A 237 -8.74 -6.40 17.75
CA SER A 237 -8.25 -6.76 19.09
C SER A 237 -7.43 -8.05 19.05
N GLU A 238 -7.95 -9.07 18.37
CA GLU A 238 -7.27 -10.35 18.19
C GLU A 238 -5.95 -10.20 17.39
N ALA A 239 -5.91 -9.35 16.38
CA ALA A 239 -4.69 -9.04 15.64
C ALA A 239 -3.67 -8.30 16.52
N GLN A 240 -4.09 -7.33 17.33
CA GLN A 240 -3.21 -6.62 18.26
C GLN A 240 -2.60 -7.52 19.34
N LYS A 241 -3.33 -8.55 19.80
CA LYS A 241 -2.77 -9.56 20.72
C LYS A 241 -1.64 -10.37 20.10
N ARG A 242 -1.63 -10.52 18.77
CA ARG A 242 -0.66 -11.31 18.01
C ARG A 242 0.40 -10.44 17.32
N ASP A 243 0.46 -9.15 17.63
CA ASP A 243 1.47 -8.24 17.10
C ASP A 243 2.87 -8.65 17.61
N HIS A 244 3.79 -8.97 16.69
CA HIS A 244 5.13 -9.44 17.02
C HIS A 244 5.95 -8.41 17.81
N ARG A 245 5.61 -7.11 17.73
CA ARG A 245 6.28 -6.06 18.52
C ARG A 245 5.85 -6.11 19.98
N LYS A 246 4.56 -6.40 20.21
CA LYS A 246 4.02 -6.60 21.55
C LYS A 246 4.61 -7.87 22.16
N LEU A 247 4.50 -8.98 21.44
CA LEU A 247 5.04 -10.28 21.86
C LEU A 247 6.56 -10.24 22.01
N GLY A 248 7.28 -9.58 21.09
CA GLY A 248 8.72 -9.45 21.14
C GLY A 248 9.22 -8.75 22.40
N ARG A 249 8.46 -7.76 22.90
CA ARG A 249 8.73 -7.10 24.18
C ARG A 249 8.34 -7.98 25.37
N GLU A 250 7.11 -8.53 25.36
CA GLU A 250 6.59 -9.34 26.48
C GLU A 250 7.39 -10.63 26.71
N LEU A 251 7.94 -11.20 25.64
CA LEU A 251 8.74 -12.42 25.67
C LEU A 251 10.26 -12.16 25.68
N GLU A 252 10.69 -10.89 25.64
CA GLU A 252 12.10 -10.49 25.61
C GLU A 252 12.88 -11.13 24.45
N LEU A 253 12.34 -11.02 23.23
CA LEU A 253 12.95 -11.59 22.03
C LEU A 253 13.92 -10.61 21.35
N PHE A 254 13.54 -9.34 21.30
CA PHE A 254 14.32 -8.28 20.68
C PHE A 254 13.82 -6.90 21.16
N HIS A 255 14.62 -5.87 20.90
CA HIS A 255 14.16 -4.48 21.03
C HIS A 255 14.79 -3.59 19.95
N PHE A 256 14.31 -2.35 19.88
CA PHE A 256 14.85 -1.28 19.05
C PHE A 256 15.18 -0.09 19.94
N GLN A 257 16.18 0.69 19.55
CA GLN A 257 16.60 1.93 20.23
C GLN A 257 17.11 2.94 19.19
N ASP A 258 17.20 4.21 19.60
CA ASP A 258 17.43 5.34 18.68
C ASP A 258 18.82 5.32 18.04
N GLU A 259 19.82 4.74 18.69
CA GLU A 259 21.18 4.62 18.18
C GLU A 259 21.25 3.73 16.93
N ALA A 260 20.29 2.82 16.73
CA ALA A 260 20.22 1.95 15.56
C ALA A 260 18.79 1.85 15.02
N GLN A 261 18.27 2.99 14.55
CA GLN A 261 16.91 3.07 14.00
C GLN A 261 16.64 2.02 12.93
N GLY A 262 15.62 1.20 13.16
CA GLY A 262 15.20 0.15 12.23
C GLY A 262 16.12 -1.08 12.21
N MET A 263 17.04 -1.22 13.17
CA MET A 263 17.93 -2.37 13.30
C MET A 263 17.66 -3.06 14.65
N PRO A 264 17.21 -4.33 14.66
CA PRO A 264 16.82 -5.00 15.89
C PRO A 264 18.03 -5.44 16.71
N PHE A 265 17.97 -5.21 18.02
CA PHE A 265 18.86 -5.83 19.00
C PHE A 265 18.22 -7.14 19.46
N TRP A 266 18.73 -8.26 18.96
CA TRP A 266 18.26 -9.59 19.32
C TRP A 266 18.70 -9.98 20.73
N HIS A 267 17.76 -10.48 21.53
CA HIS A 267 18.03 -11.04 22.85
C HIS A 267 18.26 -12.56 22.74
N ASN A 268 18.70 -13.21 23.82
CA ASN A 268 19.02 -14.63 23.81
C ASN A 268 17.87 -15.52 23.27
N LYS A 269 16.63 -15.28 23.72
CA LYS A 269 15.45 -16.05 23.29
C LYS A 269 15.17 -15.86 21.79
N GLY A 270 15.13 -14.61 21.33
CA GLY A 270 14.90 -14.30 19.92
C GLY A 270 16.02 -14.80 19.01
N TRP A 271 17.28 -14.63 19.43
CA TRP A 271 18.43 -15.13 18.70
C TRP A 271 18.49 -16.66 18.64
N THR A 272 18.01 -17.34 19.68
CA THR A 272 17.88 -18.82 19.67
C THR A 272 16.89 -19.27 18.60
N ILE A 273 15.73 -18.61 18.49
CA ILE A 273 14.75 -18.88 17.43
C ILE A 273 15.38 -18.64 16.05
N PHE A 274 16.06 -17.50 15.87
CA PHE A 274 16.73 -17.17 14.62
C PHE A 274 17.74 -18.24 14.19
N LYS A 275 18.59 -18.71 15.13
CA LYS A 275 19.57 -19.77 14.85
C LYS A 275 18.90 -21.10 14.47
N ILE A 276 17.86 -21.52 15.19
CA ILE A 276 17.13 -22.75 14.87
C ILE A 276 16.59 -22.70 13.43
N ILE A 277 15.98 -21.57 13.05
CA ILE A 277 15.46 -21.37 11.68
C ILE A 277 16.60 -21.38 10.67
N LYS A 278 17.68 -20.63 10.92
CA LYS A 278 18.85 -20.56 10.04
C LYS A 278 19.47 -21.95 9.82
N ASP A 279 19.71 -22.69 10.90
CA ASP A 279 20.33 -24.02 10.86
C ASP A 279 19.43 -25.01 10.12
N TYR A 280 18.11 -24.92 10.31
CA TYR A 280 17.14 -25.71 9.54
C TYR A 280 17.22 -25.40 8.04
N ILE A 281 17.15 -24.11 7.64
CA ILE A 281 17.23 -23.72 6.23
C ILE A 281 18.57 -24.13 5.62
N SER A 282 19.68 -23.95 6.35
CA SER A 282 21.02 -24.39 5.95
C SER A 282 21.05 -25.89 5.63
N CYS A 283 20.45 -26.73 6.48
CA CYS A 283 20.34 -28.17 6.22
C CYS A 283 19.52 -28.46 4.95
N GLN A 284 18.40 -27.76 4.74
CA GLN A 284 17.51 -27.98 3.59
C GLN A 284 18.17 -27.57 2.27
N ILE A 285 18.82 -26.41 2.22
CA ILE A 285 19.53 -25.95 1.01
C ILE A 285 20.76 -26.81 0.71
N GLN A 286 21.48 -27.29 1.74
CA GLN A 286 22.60 -28.20 1.55
C GLN A 286 22.13 -29.52 0.92
N ARG A 287 21.01 -30.09 1.39
CA ARG A 287 20.39 -31.29 0.80
C ARG A 287 19.93 -31.07 -0.65
N ALA A 288 19.51 -29.85 -0.98
CA ALA A 288 19.15 -29.45 -2.34
C ALA A 288 20.38 -29.10 -3.22
N GLY A 289 21.61 -29.29 -2.70
CA GLY A 289 22.84 -29.10 -3.47
C GLY A 289 23.26 -27.64 -3.64
N TYR A 290 22.86 -26.76 -2.72
CA TYR A 290 23.39 -25.41 -2.63
C TYR A 290 24.73 -25.43 -1.88
N ILE A 291 25.65 -24.58 -2.33
CA ILE A 291 26.91 -24.31 -1.64
C ILE A 291 26.79 -22.99 -0.88
N GLU A 292 27.02 -23.03 0.43
CA GLU A 292 27.03 -21.82 1.23
C GLU A 292 28.33 -21.04 1.05
N VAL A 293 28.20 -19.74 0.83
CA VAL A 293 29.28 -18.78 0.70
C VAL A 293 29.03 -17.58 1.62
N ASN A 294 30.03 -16.72 1.79
CA ASN A 294 29.90 -15.47 2.54
C ASN A 294 30.66 -14.36 1.82
N THR A 295 29.99 -13.24 1.56
CA THR A 295 30.55 -12.11 0.83
C THR A 295 30.69 -10.87 1.71
N PRO A 296 31.70 -10.00 1.48
CA PRO A 296 31.89 -8.79 2.28
C PRO A 296 30.64 -7.89 2.34
N MET A 297 30.39 -7.31 3.51
CA MET A 297 29.26 -6.40 3.72
C MET A 297 29.48 -5.00 3.11
N VAL A 298 30.75 -4.57 3.05
CA VAL A 298 31.14 -3.26 2.53
C VAL A 298 31.84 -3.49 1.19
N LEU A 299 31.32 -2.88 0.13
CA LEU A 299 31.82 -3.05 -1.24
C LEU A 299 32.04 -1.68 -1.90
N ASN A 300 33.01 -1.61 -2.79
CA ASN A 300 33.35 -0.39 -3.52
C ASN A 300 32.20 0.02 -4.47
N GLN A 301 31.89 1.32 -4.52
CA GLN A 301 30.91 1.92 -5.45
C GLN A 301 30.99 1.37 -6.88
N LYS A 302 32.22 1.17 -7.42
CA LYS A 302 32.44 0.68 -8.78
C LYS A 302 31.73 -0.65 -9.07
N LEU A 303 31.56 -1.52 -8.08
CA LEU A 303 30.84 -2.79 -8.25
C LEU A 303 29.32 -2.57 -8.40
N TRP A 304 28.77 -1.60 -7.68
CA TRP A 304 27.36 -1.21 -7.75
C TRP A 304 27.02 -0.51 -9.06
N GLU A 305 27.94 0.29 -9.58
CA GLU A 305 27.84 0.90 -10.92
C GLU A 305 27.85 -0.16 -12.01
N LYS A 306 28.84 -1.07 -11.99
CA LYS A 306 28.94 -2.17 -12.97
C LYS A 306 27.74 -3.10 -12.96
N SER A 307 27.10 -3.29 -11.80
CA SER A 307 25.89 -4.11 -11.69
C SER A 307 24.60 -3.35 -12.03
N GLY A 308 24.67 -2.04 -12.32
CA GLY A 308 23.51 -1.19 -12.62
C GLY A 308 22.66 -0.80 -11.41
N HIS A 309 23.02 -1.24 -10.21
CA HIS A 309 22.28 -0.95 -8.98
C HIS A 309 22.52 0.47 -8.47
N TRP A 310 23.68 1.07 -8.77
CA TRP A 310 23.96 2.43 -8.32
C TRP A 310 22.98 3.45 -8.89
N GLU A 311 22.64 3.37 -10.17
CA GLU A 311 21.72 4.33 -10.79
C GLU A 311 20.27 4.18 -10.29
N LYS A 312 19.86 2.95 -9.95
CA LYS A 312 18.46 2.61 -9.64
C LYS A 312 18.16 2.52 -8.14
N PHE A 313 19.16 2.22 -7.31
CA PHE A 313 18.96 1.86 -5.91
C PHE A 313 19.76 2.70 -4.92
N ARG A 314 20.61 3.63 -5.40
CA ARG A 314 21.49 4.45 -4.55
C ARG A 314 20.77 5.21 -3.44
N GLU A 315 19.58 5.74 -3.69
CA GLU A 315 18.79 6.46 -2.68
C GLU A 315 18.41 5.59 -1.47
N ASN A 316 18.38 4.27 -1.67
CA ASN A 316 18.07 3.26 -0.66
C ASN A 316 19.33 2.55 -0.14
N MET A 317 20.53 3.07 -0.40
CA MET A 317 21.80 2.49 0.06
C MET A 317 22.44 3.33 1.16
N PHE A 318 23.03 2.67 2.15
CA PHE A 318 23.94 3.34 3.09
C PHE A 318 25.32 3.49 2.43
N THR A 319 25.76 4.73 2.24
CA THR A 319 27.08 5.06 1.72
C THR A 319 27.99 5.56 2.84
N LEU A 320 29.24 5.13 2.82
CA LEU A 320 30.31 5.57 3.69
C LEU A 320 31.19 6.53 2.89
N ASP A 321 31.31 7.77 3.37
CA ASP A 321 32.25 8.72 2.81
C ASP A 321 33.66 8.43 3.37
N THR A 322 34.58 8.04 2.50
CA THR A 322 35.97 7.73 2.86
C THR A 322 36.88 8.97 2.86
N ASN A 323 36.34 10.17 2.65
CA ASN A 323 37.12 11.43 2.70
C ASN A 323 37.84 11.65 4.04
N ALA A 324 37.39 11.02 5.13
CA ALA A 324 38.05 11.11 6.45
C ALA A 324 39.24 10.13 6.65
N ALA A 325 39.50 9.24 5.70
CA ALA A 325 40.52 8.19 5.79
C ALA A 325 41.88 8.57 5.15
N GLU A 326 42.22 9.86 5.12
CA GLU A 326 43.50 10.37 4.55
C GLU A 326 44.76 9.85 5.29
N GLN A 327 44.63 9.20 6.44
CA GLN A 327 45.80 8.70 7.21
C GLN A 327 46.29 7.31 6.80
N ASP A 328 45.53 6.54 6.02
CA ASP A 328 45.90 5.15 5.68
C ASP A 328 46.35 5.04 4.21
N HIS A 329 47.51 5.60 3.92
CA HIS A 329 48.13 5.72 2.59
C HIS A 329 48.50 4.38 1.89
N ASN A 330 48.10 3.23 2.42
CA ASN A 330 48.47 1.92 1.87
C ASN A 330 47.34 1.10 1.26
N LEU A 331 46.07 1.54 1.35
CA LEU A 331 44.93 0.76 0.82
C LEU A 331 44.47 1.15 -0.59
N ILE A 332 44.93 2.27 -1.14
CA ILE A 332 44.55 2.72 -2.49
C ILE A 332 45.77 3.35 -3.17
N LYS A 333 46.62 2.52 -3.80
CA LYS A 333 47.81 2.99 -4.53
C LYS A 333 47.57 3.40 -5.97
N ASP A 334 46.36 3.20 -6.51
CA ASP A 334 46.03 3.60 -7.87
C ASP A 334 44.92 4.65 -7.91
N SER A 335 45.29 5.83 -8.39
CA SER A 335 44.48 6.99 -8.79
C SER A 335 44.05 7.99 -7.70
N ILE A 336 44.74 9.13 -7.70
CA ILE A 336 44.48 10.39 -6.99
C ILE A 336 43.17 11.10 -7.44
N GLU A 337 42.32 10.48 -8.27
CA GLU A 337 41.10 11.11 -8.80
C GLU A 337 39.78 10.40 -8.48
N THR A 338 39.78 9.22 -7.85
CA THR A 338 38.52 8.53 -7.54
C THR A 338 38.16 8.63 -6.07
N LYS A 339 37.25 9.56 -5.73
CA LYS A 339 36.46 9.55 -4.49
C LYS A 339 35.73 8.21 -4.37
N CYS A 340 36.35 7.20 -3.78
CA CYS A 340 35.77 5.86 -3.70
C CYS A 340 34.79 5.78 -2.54
N ALA A 341 33.52 6.13 -2.75
CA ALA A 341 32.50 5.82 -1.75
C ALA A 341 32.43 4.30 -1.55
N LEU A 342 32.46 3.86 -0.31
CA LEU A 342 32.10 2.50 0.05
C LEU A 342 30.61 2.46 0.32
N ALA A 343 29.97 1.32 0.09
CA ALA A 343 28.56 1.16 0.43
C ALA A 343 28.33 -0.18 1.13
N LEU A 344 27.42 -0.17 2.11
CA LEU A 344 26.88 -1.40 2.68
C LEU A 344 26.02 -2.08 1.62
N LYS A 345 26.17 -3.40 1.48
CA LYS A 345 25.42 -4.17 0.49
C LYS A 345 23.90 -4.14 0.76
N PRO A 346 23.07 -3.69 -0.19
CA PRO A 346 21.61 -3.81 -0.09
C PRO A 346 21.08 -5.18 -0.54
N MET A 347 21.95 -6.02 -1.11
CA MET A 347 21.70 -7.36 -1.65
C MET A 347 23.02 -8.11 -1.87
N ASN A 348 22.98 -9.44 -2.01
CA ASN A 348 24.20 -10.26 -2.14
C ASN A 348 24.64 -10.51 -3.59
N CYS A 349 23.76 -10.29 -4.57
CA CYS A 349 23.96 -10.70 -5.97
C CYS A 349 25.33 -10.32 -6.56
N PRO A 350 25.80 -9.05 -6.45
CA PRO A 350 27.09 -8.66 -7.02
C PRO A 350 28.29 -9.39 -6.40
N GLY A 351 28.20 -9.74 -5.12
CA GLY A 351 29.22 -10.53 -4.42
C GLY A 351 29.27 -11.97 -4.93
N HIS A 352 28.12 -12.61 -5.12
CA HIS A 352 28.04 -13.97 -5.66
C HIS A 352 28.59 -14.04 -7.08
N ILE A 353 28.36 -12.99 -7.89
CA ILE A 353 28.97 -12.86 -9.23
C ILE A 353 30.50 -12.79 -9.14
N GLN A 354 31.08 -12.13 -8.15
CA GLN A 354 32.55 -12.10 -8.00
C GLN A 354 33.11 -13.49 -7.68
N ILE A 355 32.41 -14.27 -6.86
CA ILE A 355 32.78 -15.67 -6.59
C ILE A 355 32.69 -16.51 -7.87
N PHE A 356 31.60 -16.34 -8.65
CA PHE A 356 31.44 -17.02 -9.93
C PHE A 356 32.61 -16.73 -10.88
N ASN A 357 32.98 -15.45 -11.00
CA ASN A 357 34.02 -14.97 -11.92
C ASN A 357 35.45 -15.36 -11.53
N TYR A 358 35.69 -15.76 -10.28
CA TYR A 358 37.05 -16.03 -9.78
C TYR A 358 37.74 -17.21 -10.50
N THR A 359 36.96 -18.21 -10.93
CA THR A 359 37.48 -19.38 -11.67
C THR A 359 36.71 -19.60 -12.95
N ILE A 360 37.40 -20.15 -13.96
CA ILE A 360 36.79 -20.55 -15.23
C ILE A 360 35.74 -21.64 -14.96
N LYS A 361 34.57 -21.52 -15.59
CA LYS A 361 33.47 -22.48 -15.49
C LYS A 361 33.22 -23.17 -16.83
N SER A 362 33.02 -24.47 -16.79
CA SER A 362 32.53 -25.29 -17.89
C SER A 362 31.00 -25.38 -17.82
N TYR A 363 30.35 -25.68 -18.95
CA TYR A 363 28.91 -26.00 -18.97
C TYR A 363 28.56 -27.19 -18.06
N ARG A 364 29.53 -28.08 -17.80
CA ARG A 364 29.38 -29.23 -16.90
C ARG A 364 29.34 -28.85 -15.42
N ASP A 365 29.83 -27.66 -15.08
CA ASP A 365 29.80 -27.14 -13.71
C ASP A 365 28.45 -26.47 -13.40
N LEU A 366 27.56 -26.37 -14.39
CA LEU A 366 26.21 -25.81 -14.25
C LEU A 366 25.15 -26.92 -14.14
N PRO A 367 24.14 -26.78 -13.27
CA PRO A 367 23.81 -25.58 -12.48
C PRO A 367 24.66 -25.44 -11.20
N LEU A 368 25.20 -24.24 -10.96
CA LEU A 368 25.90 -23.87 -9.73
C LEU A 368 24.96 -23.05 -8.83
N ARG A 369 24.64 -23.57 -7.65
CA ARG A 369 23.70 -22.95 -6.70
C ARG A 369 24.47 -22.37 -5.51
N MET A 370 24.63 -21.05 -5.45
CA MET A 370 25.30 -20.38 -4.34
C MET A 370 24.28 -19.80 -3.38
N ALA A 371 24.40 -20.10 -2.09
CA ALA A 371 23.54 -19.55 -1.04
C ALA A 371 24.36 -18.76 -0.02
N GLU A 372 23.77 -17.74 0.59
CA GLU A 372 24.39 -16.94 1.64
C GLU A 372 23.31 -16.43 2.60
N PHE A 373 23.49 -16.65 3.90
CA PHE A 373 22.76 -15.93 4.94
C PHE A 373 23.31 -14.51 5.07
N GLY A 374 23.08 -13.70 4.04
CA GLY A 374 23.78 -12.45 3.82
C GLY A 374 23.19 -11.29 4.61
N SER A 375 24.01 -10.66 5.44
CA SER A 375 23.63 -9.45 6.17
C SER A 375 23.62 -8.24 5.23
N CYS A 376 22.43 -7.75 4.94
CA CYS A 376 22.17 -6.64 4.01
C CYS A 376 21.56 -5.44 4.72
N HIS A 377 21.79 -4.26 4.14
CA HIS A 377 21.31 -2.99 4.67
C HIS A 377 20.62 -2.16 3.60
N ARG A 378 19.41 -1.68 3.89
CA ARG A 378 18.65 -0.78 3.02
C ARG A 378 18.26 0.48 3.78
N TYR A 379 18.47 1.64 3.16
CA TYR A 379 18.09 2.93 3.71
C TYR A 379 16.58 3.14 3.56
N GLU A 380 15.79 2.42 4.35
CA GLU A 380 14.34 2.59 4.41
C GLU A 380 13.97 3.92 5.09
N PRO A 381 12.96 4.66 4.58
CA PRO A 381 12.44 5.85 5.25
C PRO A 381 12.00 5.52 6.68
N SER A 382 12.32 6.37 7.65
CA SER A 382 12.04 6.12 9.07
C SER A 382 10.55 5.87 9.35
N GLY A 383 9.65 6.57 8.65
CA GLY A 383 8.20 6.39 8.76
C GLY A 383 7.67 5.06 8.20
N ALA A 384 8.48 4.33 7.41
CA ALA A 384 8.11 3.03 6.86
C ALA A 384 8.55 1.85 7.76
N LEU A 385 9.40 2.09 8.76
CA LEU A 385 9.92 1.05 9.64
C LEU A 385 8.81 0.46 10.51
N TYR A 386 8.77 -0.87 10.62
CA TYR A 386 7.72 -1.56 11.36
C TYR A 386 8.20 -2.87 12.00
N GLY A 387 8.64 -2.79 13.27
CA GLY A 387 9.17 -3.94 14.01
C GLY A 387 10.17 -4.73 13.18
N LEU A 388 10.08 -6.06 13.22
CA LEU A 388 10.85 -6.96 12.33
C LEU A 388 10.32 -7.11 10.88
N MET A 389 9.14 -6.57 10.53
CA MET A 389 8.58 -6.76 9.17
C MET A 389 9.19 -5.80 8.14
N ARG A 390 9.63 -4.61 8.57
CA ARG A 390 10.32 -3.65 7.72
C ARG A 390 11.45 -2.98 8.51
N VAL A 391 12.68 -3.37 8.20
CA VAL A 391 13.92 -3.03 8.91
C VAL A 391 14.97 -2.51 7.94
N ARG A 392 15.96 -1.80 8.47
CA ARG A 392 17.13 -1.32 7.72
C ARG A 392 18.27 -2.33 7.66
N SER A 393 18.30 -3.29 8.58
CA SER A 393 19.29 -4.38 8.63
C SER A 393 18.55 -5.71 8.69
N PHE A 394 18.87 -6.61 7.78
CA PHE A 394 18.22 -7.91 7.65
C PHE A 394 19.19 -8.96 7.11
N VAL A 395 18.90 -10.22 7.42
CA VAL A 395 19.58 -11.38 6.86
C VAL A 395 18.57 -12.14 6.02
N GLN A 396 18.89 -12.33 4.75
CA GLN A 396 18.10 -13.18 3.85
C GLN A 396 18.78 -14.54 3.75
N ASP A 397 18.00 -15.60 3.67
CA ASP A 397 18.37 -16.91 3.13
C ASP A 397 18.52 -16.83 1.60
N ASP A 398 19.39 -15.93 1.15
CA ASP A 398 19.55 -15.55 -0.25
C ASP A 398 20.31 -16.61 -1.04
N ALA A 399 19.95 -16.79 -2.31
CA ALA A 399 20.65 -17.71 -3.19
C ALA A 399 20.59 -17.29 -4.65
N HIS A 400 21.68 -17.55 -5.37
CA HIS A 400 21.82 -17.30 -6.80
C HIS A 400 22.20 -18.59 -7.52
N ILE A 401 21.35 -19.00 -8.46
CA ILE A 401 21.58 -20.17 -9.30
C ILE A 401 22.13 -19.70 -10.65
N PHE A 402 23.35 -20.10 -10.95
CA PHE A 402 23.97 -19.91 -12.26
C PHE A 402 23.68 -21.17 -13.08
N CYS A 403 22.90 -21.03 -14.15
CA CYS A 403 22.48 -22.14 -15.00
C CYS A 403 22.41 -21.71 -16.47
N THR A 404 22.37 -22.68 -17.38
CA THR A 404 22.11 -22.40 -18.79
C THR A 404 20.63 -22.07 -19.01
N GLU A 405 20.28 -21.39 -20.10
CA GLU A 405 18.88 -21.00 -20.37
C GLU A 405 17.90 -22.19 -20.38
N ASP A 406 18.35 -23.36 -20.86
CA ASP A 406 17.51 -24.56 -20.95
C ASP A 406 17.30 -25.24 -19.59
N GLN A 407 18.06 -24.87 -18.57
CA GLN A 407 17.95 -25.38 -17.19
C GLN A 407 17.01 -24.54 -16.32
N ILE A 408 16.57 -23.35 -16.79
CA ILE A 408 15.80 -22.39 -15.97
C ILE A 408 14.51 -23.02 -15.43
N THR A 409 13.75 -23.70 -16.28
CA THR A 409 12.48 -24.33 -15.88
C THR A 409 12.72 -25.40 -14.81
N ASP A 410 13.66 -26.32 -15.03
CA ASP A 410 13.93 -27.42 -14.10
C ASP A 410 14.41 -26.90 -12.73
N GLU A 411 15.28 -25.89 -12.73
CA GLU A 411 15.77 -25.28 -11.49
C GLU A 411 14.67 -24.50 -10.75
N THR A 412 13.76 -23.85 -11.48
CA THR A 412 12.58 -23.18 -10.89
C THR A 412 11.65 -24.19 -10.22
N ILE A 413 11.36 -25.32 -10.87
CA ILE A 413 10.51 -26.38 -10.31
C ILE A 413 11.15 -26.95 -9.03
N LYS A 414 12.45 -27.25 -9.05
CA LYS A 414 13.17 -27.76 -7.86
C LYS A 414 13.12 -26.76 -6.71
N PHE A 415 13.33 -25.47 -6.98
CA PHE A 415 13.24 -24.43 -5.96
C PHE A 415 11.82 -24.32 -5.40
N CYS A 416 10.79 -24.35 -6.25
CA CYS A 416 9.40 -24.29 -5.79
C CYS A 416 9.03 -25.47 -4.89
N HIS A 417 9.49 -26.68 -5.20
CA HIS A 417 9.32 -27.84 -4.32
C HIS A 417 10.04 -27.67 -2.97
N LEU A 418 11.29 -27.19 -2.98
CA LEU A 418 12.03 -26.91 -1.76
C LEU A 418 11.30 -25.88 -0.88
N LEU A 419 10.83 -24.78 -1.47
CA LEU A 419 10.13 -23.72 -0.76
C LEU A 419 8.80 -24.21 -0.17
N LYS A 420 8.02 -24.98 -0.93
CA LYS A 420 6.78 -25.59 -0.44
C LYS A 420 7.02 -26.54 0.73
N GLN A 421 8.07 -27.37 0.65
CA GLN A 421 8.43 -28.26 1.75
C GLN A 421 8.77 -27.45 3.01
N VAL A 422 9.56 -26.38 2.86
CA VAL A 422 9.87 -25.48 3.98
C VAL A 422 8.57 -24.91 4.57
N TYR A 423 7.66 -24.37 3.76
CA TYR A 423 6.39 -23.85 4.26
C TYR A 423 5.54 -24.90 4.97
N GLN A 424 5.47 -26.12 4.44
CA GLN A 424 4.77 -27.23 5.07
C GLN A 424 5.36 -27.56 6.45
N ASP A 425 6.68 -27.64 6.57
CA ASP A 425 7.38 -27.95 7.82
C ASP A 425 7.19 -26.85 8.88
N PHE A 426 6.99 -25.59 8.46
CA PHE A 426 6.64 -24.47 9.34
C PHE A 426 5.13 -24.33 9.62
N GLY A 427 4.29 -25.22 9.09
CA GLY A 427 2.84 -25.21 9.32
C GLY A 427 2.06 -24.23 8.43
N PHE A 428 2.58 -23.91 7.25
CA PHE A 428 1.93 -23.09 6.21
C PHE A 428 1.57 -23.96 4.98
N PRO A 429 0.48 -24.75 5.05
CA PRO A 429 0.15 -25.70 3.98
C PRO A 429 -0.48 -25.04 2.75
N GLU A 430 -1.10 -23.88 2.90
CA GLU A 430 -1.71 -23.12 1.82
C GLU A 430 -0.74 -22.07 1.32
N VAL A 431 -0.37 -22.13 0.04
CA VAL A 431 0.54 -21.20 -0.61
C VAL A 431 -0.14 -20.61 -1.83
N LYS A 432 -0.05 -19.30 -2.01
CA LYS A 432 -0.55 -18.63 -3.21
C LYS A 432 0.62 -18.21 -4.08
N ILE A 433 0.49 -18.44 -5.38
CA ILE A 433 1.50 -18.06 -6.34
C ILE A 433 1.10 -16.75 -7.02
N LYS A 434 2.02 -15.79 -7.04
CA LYS A 434 1.88 -14.54 -7.79
C LYS A 434 3.03 -14.40 -8.77
N PHE A 435 2.70 -14.28 -10.04
CA PHE A 435 3.65 -14.07 -11.12
C PHE A 435 3.67 -12.58 -11.50
N SER A 436 4.81 -11.93 -11.37
CA SER A 436 5.02 -10.56 -11.85
C SER A 436 5.69 -10.59 -13.23
N ASP A 437 5.03 -10.03 -14.24
CA ASP A 437 5.55 -9.91 -15.60
C ASP A 437 6.47 -8.68 -15.76
N ARG A 438 7.00 -8.48 -16.97
CA ARG A 438 7.98 -7.42 -17.26
C ARG A 438 7.47 -5.99 -16.94
N PRO A 439 8.27 -5.14 -16.28
CA PRO A 439 7.92 -3.73 -16.06
C PRO A 439 8.19 -2.88 -17.32
N GLU A 440 7.62 -1.66 -17.38
CA GLU A 440 7.86 -0.72 -18.50
C GLU A 440 9.36 -0.34 -18.64
N LYS A 441 10.03 -0.06 -17.52
CA LYS A 441 11.46 0.24 -17.47
C LYS A 441 12.25 -1.01 -17.14
N ARG A 442 12.85 -1.63 -18.16
CA ARG A 442 13.59 -2.90 -18.04
C ARG A 442 14.88 -2.94 -18.86
N ALA A 443 15.79 -3.82 -18.45
CA ALA A 443 16.99 -4.18 -19.20
C ALA A 443 16.76 -5.47 -20.02
N GLY A 444 17.48 -5.61 -21.14
CA GLY A 444 17.39 -6.80 -22.02
C GLY A 444 16.38 -6.66 -23.16
N THR A 445 16.38 -7.62 -24.08
CA THR A 445 15.52 -7.63 -25.27
C THR A 445 14.20 -8.35 -25.00
N ASP A 446 13.16 -8.04 -25.78
CA ASP A 446 11.85 -8.71 -25.66
C ASP A 446 11.94 -10.22 -25.77
N LYS A 447 12.80 -10.72 -26.65
CA LYS A 447 13.04 -12.15 -26.82
C LYS A 447 13.54 -12.84 -25.55
N ILE A 448 14.41 -12.17 -24.78
CA ILE A 448 14.92 -12.71 -23.50
C ILE A 448 13.79 -12.76 -22.47
N TRP A 449 12.98 -11.70 -22.41
CA TRP A 449 11.84 -11.64 -21.52
C TRP A 449 10.77 -12.66 -21.89
N ASP A 450 10.45 -12.84 -23.17
CA ASP A 450 9.50 -13.84 -23.65
C ASP A 450 9.93 -15.25 -23.21
N LYS A 451 11.23 -15.57 -23.37
CA LYS A 451 11.79 -16.86 -22.96
C LYS A 451 11.70 -17.05 -21.45
N ALA A 452 12.04 -16.03 -20.66
CA ALA A 452 12.00 -16.11 -19.20
C ALA A 452 10.56 -16.21 -18.66
N GLU A 453 9.61 -15.45 -19.22
CA GLU A 453 8.19 -15.51 -18.85
C GLU A 453 7.60 -16.88 -19.16
N GLN A 454 7.87 -17.40 -20.35
CA GLN A 454 7.42 -18.74 -20.75
C GLN A 454 8.02 -19.83 -19.85
N ALA A 455 9.30 -19.75 -19.51
CA ALA A 455 9.96 -20.71 -18.63
C ALA A 455 9.32 -20.76 -17.23
N LEU A 456 9.00 -19.59 -16.66
CA LEU A 456 8.35 -19.48 -15.35
C LEU A 456 6.87 -19.92 -15.40
N ILE A 457 6.11 -19.52 -16.42
CA ILE A 457 4.72 -19.96 -16.59
C ILE A 457 4.66 -21.48 -16.75
N HIS A 458 5.56 -22.05 -17.54
CA HIS A 458 5.63 -23.50 -17.73
C HIS A 458 5.99 -24.24 -16.43
N ALA A 459 6.89 -23.68 -15.60
CA ALA A 459 7.18 -24.21 -14.28
C ALA A 459 5.94 -24.22 -13.38
N ILE A 460 5.17 -23.13 -13.34
CA ILE A 460 3.92 -23.04 -12.54
C ILE A 460 2.88 -24.05 -13.04
N GLN A 461 2.69 -24.16 -14.36
CA GLN A 461 1.76 -25.12 -14.96
C GLN A 461 2.16 -26.57 -14.64
N THR A 462 3.46 -26.87 -14.63
CA THR A 462 3.98 -28.20 -14.29
C THR A 462 3.74 -28.52 -12.81
N LEU A 463 3.76 -27.53 -11.93
CA LEU A 463 3.43 -27.67 -10.51
C LEU A 463 1.93 -27.89 -10.27
N GLY A 464 1.07 -27.65 -11.28
CA GLY A 464 -0.38 -27.82 -11.19
C GLY A 464 -1.08 -26.78 -10.30
N GLU A 465 -0.45 -25.65 -10.04
CA GLU A 465 -0.92 -24.64 -9.09
C GLU A 465 -1.64 -23.47 -9.77
N GLU A 466 -2.63 -22.91 -9.07
CA GLU A 466 -3.25 -21.66 -9.49
C GLU A 466 -2.31 -20.48 -9.19
N TYR A 467 -2.24 -19.52 -10.11
CA TYR A 467 -1.45 -18.31 -9.95
C TYR A 467 -2.22 -17.06 -10.35
N THR A 468 -1.86 -15.94 -9.73
CA THR A 468 -2.36 -14.61 -10.10
C THR A 468 -1.27 -13.80 -10.78
N ILE A 469 -1.62 -13.00 -11.78
CA ILE A 469 -0.67 -12.16 -12.52
C ILE A 469 -0.64 -10.74 -11.93
N ASN A 470 0.55 -10.25 -11.63
CA ASN A 470 0.81 -8.87 -11.22
C ASN A 470 1.44 -8.11 -12.40
N ARG A 471 0.60 -7.47 -13.21
CA ARG A 471 1.07 -6.81 -14.44
C ARG A 471 1.95 -5.59 -14.13
N GLY A 472 3.11 -5.50 -14.76
CA GLY A 472 4.07 -4.40 -14.69
C GLY A 472 4.95 -4.38 -13.44
N GLU A 473 4.88 -5.42 -12.59
CA GLU A 473 5.43 -5.41 -11.23
C GLU A 473 6.69 -6.29 -11.07
N GLY A 474 7.33 -6.66 -12.18
CA GLY A 474 8.63 -7.32 -12.19
C GLY A 474 9.76 -6.37 -11.76
N LEU A 475 10.90 -6.94 -11.36
CA LEU A 475 12.10 -6.15 -11.12
C LEU A 475 12.66 -5.66 -12.46
N SER A 476 13.32 -4.49 -12.46
CA SER A 476 13.85 -3.89 -13.71
C SER A 476 14.88 -4.75 -14.47
N MET A 477 15.36 -5.84 -13.86
CA MET A 477 16.33 -6.78 -14.44
C MET A 477 15.89 -8.25 -14.29
N ALA A 478 14.69 -8.54 -13.78
CA ALA A 478 14.22 -9.91 -13.56
C ALA A 478 12.70 -9.99 -13.42
N LEU A 479 12.12 -11.13 -13.85
CA LEU A 479 10.77 -11.53 -13.46
C LEU A 479 10.76 -11.96 -11.99
N SER A 480 9.60 -11.92 -11.36
CA SER A 480 9.43 -12.39 -9.98
C SER A 480 8.32 -13.40 -9.90
N LEU A 481 8.60 -14.53 -9.25
CA LEU A 481 7.59 -15.48 -8.80
C LEU A 481 7.56 -15.42 -7.28
N SER A 482 6.44 -14.96 -6.73
CA SER A 482 6.25 -14.84 -5.29
C SER A 482 5.33 -15.95 -4.80
N LEU A 483 5.81 -16.76 -3.88
CA LEU A 483 5.01 -17.73 -3.14
C LEU A 483 4.80 -17.16 -1.73
N TYR A 484 3.55 -17.08 -1.27
CA TYR A 484 3.20 -16.45 0.01
C TYR A 484 2.00 -17.09 0.69
#